data_AF-A0A178IGK4-F1
#
_entry.id   AF-A0A178IGK4-F1
#
_cell.length_a   1.000
_cell.length_b   1.000
_cell.length_c   1.000
_cell.angle_alpha   90.00
_cell.angle_beta   90.00
_cell.angle_gamma   90.00
#
_symmetry.space_group_name_H-M   'P 1'
#
loop_
_entity.id
_entity.type
_entity.pdbx_description
1 polymer ?
#
loop_
_entity_poly.entity_id
_entity_poly.type
_entity_poly.pdbx_seq_one_letter_code
_entity_poly.pdbx_strand_id
1 'polypeptide(L)' 'MSTTTEQQPEQKQQSLTPEKFPFTAPQLMNRFVTDTGKILPRKYTHLTAKQQRAVTRTIKTSRNLLLAQ' A
#
# COMPACT_ATOMS: atom_id res chain seq x y z
N MET A 1 -40.86 -0.20 -11.52
CA MET A 1 -39.61 0.58 -11.44
C MET A 1 -38.80 0.03 -10.29
N SER A 2 -38.01 -1.01 -10.56
CA SER A 2 -37.20 -1.68 -9.54
C SER A 2 -35.84 -0.98 -9.51
N THR A 3 -35.57 -0.25 -8.44
CA THR A 3 -34.25 0.31 -8.18
C THR A 3 -33.29 -0.83 -7.91
N THR A 4 -32.44 -1.17 -8.88
CA THR A 4 -31.27 -2.01 -8.67
C THR A 4 -30.37 -1.33 -7.64
N THR A 5 -30.35 -1.83 -6.42
CA THR A 5 -29.38 -1.43 -5.40
C THR A 5 -28.01 -1.97 -5.84
N GLU A 6 -27.17 -1.12 -6.40
CA GLU A 6 -25.76 -1.43 -6.63
C GLU A 6 -25.09 -1.66 -5.27
N GLN A 7 -24.80 -2.92 -4.97
CA GLN A 7 -24.04 -3.31 -3.80
C GLN A 7 -22.56 -2.96 -4.05
N GLN A 8 -22.09 -1.89 -3.42
CA GLN A 8 -20.65 -1.61 -3.33
C GLN A 8 -19.98 -2.73 -2.53
N PRO A 9 -18.82 -3.27 -2.98
CA PRO A 9 -18.17 -4.38 -2.31
C PRO A 9 -17.64 -3.94 -0.94
N GLU A 10 -18.14 -4.61 0.10
CA GLU A 10 -17.72 -4.52 1.49
C GLU A 10 -16.18 -4.65 1.60
N GLN A 11 -15.51 -3.51 1.81
CA GLN A 11 -14.05 -3.49 1.99
C GLN A 11 -13.70 -4.05 3.37
N LYS A 12 -13.53 -5.37 3.44
CA LYS A 12 -13.09 -6.10 4.63
C LYS A 12 -11.83 -5.46 5.20
N GLN A 13 -11.95 -4.82 6.36
CA GLN A 13 -10.84 -4.25 7.12
C GLN A 13 -9.96 -5.38 7.69
N GLN A 14 -9.20 -6.03 6.82
CA GLN A 14 -8.18 -6.98 7.25
C GLN A 14 -7.08 -6.20 7.94
N SER A 15 -6.56 -6.70 9.07
CA SER A 15 -5.35 -6.14 9.68
C SER A 15 -4.30 -6.05 8.58
N LEU A 16 -3.97 -4.83 8.15
CA LEU A 16 -3.19 -4.60 6.94
C LEU A 16 -1.79 -5.16 7.14
N THR A 17 -1.62 -6.44 6.80
CA THR A 17 -0.31 -7.06 6.81
C THR A 17 0.55 -6.24 5.85
N PRO A 18 1.76 -5.82 6.25
CA PRO A 18 2.64 -5.02 5.38
C PRO A 18 2.92 -5.68 4.02
N GLU A 19 2.70 -7.00 3.90
CA GLU A 19 2.88 -7.76 2.66
C GLU A 19 1.78 -7.52 1.62
N LYS A 20 0.56 -7.13 2.02
CA LYS A 20 -0.62 -7.10 1.13
C LYS A 20 -1.39 -5.79 1.25
N PHE A 21 -0.73 -4.68 0.96
CA PHE A 21 -1.45 -3.43 0.73
C PHE A 21 -1.52 -3.11 -0.78
N PRO A 22 -2.64 -2.58 -1.28
CA PRO A 22 -2.82 -2.30 -2.69
C PRO A 22 -1.93 -1.12 -3.13
N PHE A 23 -1.33 -1.23 -4.32
CA PHE A 23 -0.48 -0.16 -4.90
C PHE A 23 -1.27 1.08 -5.33
N THR A 24 -2.61 0.99 -5.34
CA THR A 24 -3.56 2.07 -5.65
C THR A 24 -3.83 3.00 -4.46
N ALA A 25 -3.40 2.64 -3.25
CA ALA A 25 -3.62 3.41 -2.04
C ALA A 25 -2.30 4.05 -1.55
N PRO A 26 -1.91 5.25 -2.05
CA PRO A 26 -0.66 5.92 -1.68
C PRO A 26 -0.58 6.25 -0.19
N GLN A 27 -1.72 6.49 0.46
CA GLN A 27 -1.78 6.82 1.90
C GLN A 27 -1.16 5.74 2.80
N LEU A 28 -1.22 4.48 2.37
CA LEU A 28 -0.62 3.36 3.11
C LEU A 28 0.90 3.27 2.93
N MET A 29 1.44 3.88 1.87
CA MET A 29 2.87 3.90 1.56
C MET A 29 3.64 4.92 2.39
N ASN A 30 3.00 6.01 2.83
CA ASN A 30 3.64 7.11 3.54
C ASN A 30 4.40 6.66 4.80
N ARG A 31 3.96 5.59 5.48
CA ARG A 31 4.66 5.04 6.65
C ARG A 31 6.03 4.42 6.32
N PHE A 32 6.24 4.02 5.07
CA PHE A 32 7.44 3.31 4.61
C PHE A 32 8.37 4.18 3.76
N VAL A 33 8.05 5.46 3.60
CA VAL A 33 8.76 6.41 2.77
C VAL A 33 9.05 7.67 3.59
N THR A 34 10.17 8.34 3.34
CA THR A 34 10.49 9.64 3.94
C THR A 34 9.65 10.74 3.28
N ASP A 35 9.60 11.93 3.86
CA ASP A 35 9.00 13.13 3.25
C ASP A 35 9.54 13.42 1.83
N THR A 36 10.80 13.04 1.54
CA THR A 36 11.44 13.21 0.22
C THR A 36 11.12 12.10 -0.80
N GLY A 37 10.30 11.11 -0.46
CA GLY A 37 10.03 9.98 -1.35
C GLY A 37 11.11 8.88 -1.31
N LYS A 38 12.09 8.88 -0.41
CA LYS A 38 13.05 7.76 -0.25
C LYS A 38 12.42 6.61 0.55
N ILE A 39 12.57 5.37 0.09
CA ILE A 39 12.06 4.19 0.80
C ILE A 39 12.90 3.99 2.07
N LEU A 40 12.25 3.87 3.23
CA LEU A 40 12.95 3.69 4.50
C LEU A 40 13.73 2.37 4.53
N PRO A 41 15.00 2.37 4.96
CA PRO A 41 15.75 1.16 5.24
C PRO A 41 15.07 0.30 6.31
N ARG A 42 15.32 -1.02 6.27
CA ARG A 42 14.76 -2.00 7.21
C ARG A 42 15.04 -1.68 8.69
N LYS A 43 16.15 -0.99 8.99
CA LYS A 43 16.50 -0.53 10.34
C LYS A 43 15.40 0.31 10.98
N TYR A 44 14.65 1.06 10.18
CA TYR A 44 13.61 1.98 10.65
C TYR A 44 12.19 1.39 10.49
N THR A 45 11.98 0.50 9.52
CA THR A 45 10.66 -0.12 9.31
C THR A 45 10.39 -1.31 10.22
N HIS A 46 11.44 -1.92 10.80
CA HIS A 46 11.37 -3.11 11.66
C HIS A 46 10.59 -4.29 11.06
N LEU A 47 10.48 -4.35 9.74
CA LEU A 47 9.81 -5.42 9.02
C LEU A 47 10.71 -6.66 8.87
N THR A 48 10.11 -7.81 8.60
CA THR A 48 10.88 -8.98 8.15
C THR A 48 11.47 -8.71 6.75
N ALA A 49 12.50 -9.47 6.36
CA ALA A 49 13.11 -9.32 5.04
C ALA A 49 12.10 -9.58 3.90
N LYS A 50 11.17 -10.52 4.10
CA LYS A 50 10.10 -10.85 3.15
C LYS A 50 9.12 -9.68 3.00
N GLN A 51 8.67 -9.11 4.12
CA GLN A 51 7.79 -7.95 4.16
C GLN A 51 8.43 -6.74 3.48
N GLN A 52 9.68 -6.41 3.82
CA GLN A 52 10.39 -5.27 3.21
C GLN A 52 10.50 -5.40 1.68
N ARG A 53 10.78 -6.61 1.17
CA ARG A 53 10.83 -6.87 -0.29
C ARG A 53 9.46 -6.67 -0.95
N ALA A 54 8.38 -7.13 -0.31
CA ALA A 54 7.02 -6.93 -0.80
C ALA A 54 6.66 -5.44 -0.86
N VAL A 55 6.87 -4.70 0.23
CA VAL A 55 6.65 -3.24 0.34
C VAL A 55 7.46 -2.47 -0.70
N THR A 56 8.73 -2.85 -0.90
CA THR A 56 9.59 -2.18 -1.90
C THR A 56 9.08 -2.41 -3.32
N ARG A 57 8.58 -3.60 -3.64
CA ARG A 57 7.99 -3.91 -4.95
C ARG A 57 6.72 -3.11 -5.18
N THR A 58 5.80 -3.09 -4.21
CA THR A 58 4.54 -2.33 -4.34
C THR A 58 4.79 -0.84 -4.50
N ILE A 59 5.69 -0.24 -3.71
CA ILE A 59 6.06 1.19 -3.83
C ILE A 59 6.65 1.50 -5.21
N LYS A 60 7.55 0.65 -5.73
CA LYS A 60 8.10 0.84 -7.08
C LYS A 60 7.03 0.77 -8.16
N THR A 61 6.11 -0.19 -8.06
CA THR A 61 4.98 -0.30 -9.00
C THR A 61 4.10 0.95 -8.96
N SER A 62 3.78 1.46 -7.76
CA SER A 62 2.95 2.66 -7.62
C SER A 62 3.63 3.92 -8.18
N ARG A 63 4.95 4.06 -8.00
CA ARG A 63 5.74 5.14 -8.62
C ARG A 63 5.70 5.11 -10.14
N ASN A 64 5.87 3.93 -10.72
CA ASN A 64 5.80 3.76 -12.18
C ASN A 64 4.43 4.14 -12.75
N LEU A 65 3.37 3.95 -11.96
CA LEU A 65 2.00 4.30 -12.31
C LEU A 65 1.63 5.76 -11.94
N LEU A 66 2.57 6.55 -11.41
CA LEU A 66 2.36 7.94 -10.94
C LEU A 66 1.25 8.07 -9.87
N LEU A 67 0.98 7.00 -9.11
CA LEU A 67 -0.08 6.96 -8.10
C LEU A 67 0.41 7.45 -6.72
N ALA A 68 1.72 7.36 -6.47
CA ALA A 68 2.37 7.80 -5.24
C ALA A 68 3.68 8.52 -5.58
N GLN A 69 3.85 9.75 -5.08
CA GLN A 69 5.13 10.47 -5.09
C GLN A 69 5.59 10.69 -3.65
#